data_AF-A0A932UZ98-F1
#
_entry.id   AF-A0A932UZ98-F1
#
_cell.length_a   1.000
_cell.length_b   1.000
_cell.length_c   1.000
_cell.angle_alpha   90.00
_cell.angle_beta   90.00
_cell.angle_gamma   90.00
#
_symmetry.space_group_name_H-M   'P 1'
#
loop_
_entity.id
_entity.type
_entity.pdbx_description
1 polymer ?
#
loop_
_entity_poly.entity_id
_entity_poly.type
_entity_poly.pdbx_seq_one_letter_code
_entity_poly.pdbx_strand_id
1 'polypeptide(L)'
;MSKGFHWIHLVVSLLMLSLAGLAAGGSTAPLIKPPASAKVPPEVAFMRGFIEQINPALAIEDADCVEKLPRAIHEAATEHALPWQTLFVIAWQESDFDCHAKNRRDRGGAYGPFQIRRLWEPVIGDPRENYFDPQLATDRASKVLVYYRQTGKFDELLRRRFINPLLCLYNTGESQDVNMRYCQSIGDKARTLKRAWSEYVGARLVAVEDSAERARLTARRLATP
;
A
#
# COMPACT_ATOMS: atom_id res chain seq x y z
N MET A 1 49.38 29.42 16.27
CA MET A 1 49.92 28.09 16.67
C MET A 1 48.76 27.11 16.56
N SER A 2 48.78 25.95 15.92
CA SER A 2 49.70 25.20 15.07
C SER A 2 48.86 24.05 14.47
N LYS A 3 48.90 23.90 13.12
CA LYS A 3 48.89 22.65 12.32
C LYS A 3 47.74 21.63 12.57
N GLY A 4 46.98 21.15 11.60
CA GLY A 4 47.29 20.86 10.20
C GLY A 4 46.95 19.38 9.95
N PHE A 5 46.20 19.06 8.89
CA PHE A 5 46.12 17.68 8.38
C PHE A 5 46.12 17.71 6.85
N HIS A 6 47.06 16.98 6.27
CA HIS A 6 47.40 16.94 4.85
C HIS A 6 46.67 15.82 4.10
N TRP A 7 46.23 16.21 2.90
CA TRP A 7 46.13 15.52 1.59
C TRP A 7 46.57 14.05 1.38
N ILE A 8 45.77 13.40 0.49
CA ILE A 8 46.07 12.49 -0.64
C ILE A 8 46.90 11.22 -0.40
N HIS A 9 46.36 10.07 -0.81
CA HIS A 9 47.04 9.20 -1.80
C HIS A 9 46.05 8.47 -2.73
N LEU A 10 46.24 8.73 -4.01
CA LEU A 10 45.67 8.08 -5.19
C LEU A 10 46.76 7.15 -5.72
N VAL A 11 46.49 5.86 -5.93
CA VAL A 11 47.40 5.00 -6.71
C VAL A 11 46.58 4.12 -7.66
N VAL A 12 46.79 4.44 -8.93
CA VAL A 12 46.42 3.72 -10.15
C VAL A 12 47.38 2.54 -10.32
N SER A 13 46.89 1.40 -10.81
CA SER A 13 47.70 0.44 -11.55
C SER A 13 46.88 -0.17 -12.68
N LEU A 14 47.51 -0.18 -13.85
CA LEU A 14 47.01 -0.30 -15.21
C LEU A 14 47.87 -1.39 -15.89
N LEU A 15 47.41 -1.90 -17.05
CA LEU A 15 48.11 -2.76 -18.03
C LEU A 15 48.12 -4.28 -17.72
N MET A 16 47.99 -5.24 -18.65
CA MET A 16 47.83 -5.34 -20.13
C MET A 16 47.45 -6.82 -20.42
N LEU A 17 46.49 -7.16 -21.30
CA LEU A 17 46.44 -7.13 -22.78
C LEU A 17 46.91 -8.44 -23.44
N SER A 18 45.99 -9.12 -24.14
CA SER A 18 46.18 -9.95 -25.36
C SER A 18 44.97 -10.88 -25.53
N LEU A 19 44.40 -11.20 -26.69
CA LEU A 19 44.48 -10.72 -28.07
C LEU A 19 43.32 -11.42 -28.83
N ALA A 20 42.76 -10.70 -29.81
CA ALA A 20 42.03 -11.12 -31.01
C ALA A 20 41.35 -12.51 -31.09
N GLY A 21 40.05 -12.47 -31.40
CA GLY A 21 39.31 -13.54 -32.07
C GLY A 21 38.08 -12.98 -32.78
N LEU A 22 38.26 -12.48 -34.01
CA LEU A 22 37.14 -12.22 -34.93
C LEU A 22 36.58 -13.58 -35.38
N ALA A 23 35.33 -13.86 -35.02
CA ALA A 23 34.50 -14.82 -35.74
C ALA A 23 33.14 -14.16 -36.01
N ALA A 24 32.87 -13.92 -37.29
CA ALA A 24 31.55 -13.54 -37.78
C ALA A 24 30.58 -14.69 -37.58
N GLY A 25 29.37 -14.41 -37.07
CA GLY A 25 28.30 -15.41 -37.02
C GLY A 25 27.16 -15.00 -36.10
N GLY A 26 26.07 -14.49 -36.70
CA GLY A 26 24.74 -14.49 -36.08
C GLY A 26 24.52 -13.51 -34.94
N SER A 27 24.17 -12.26 -35.27
CA SER A 27 23.47 -11.38 -34.35
C SER A 27 22.05 -11.94 -34.09
N THR A 28 21.93 -12.94 -33.23
CA THR A 28 20.67 -13.15 -32.51
C THR A 28 20.54 -11.99 -31.54
N ALA A 29 19.68 -11.03 -31.89
CA ALA A 29 19.24 -10.00 -30.96
C ALA A 29 18.92 -10.68 -29.62
N PRO A 30 19.38 -10.14 -28.47
CA PRO A 30 18.96 -10.68 -27.20
C PRO A 30 17.44 -10.69 -27.21
N LEU A 31 16.87 -11.88 -27.04
CA LEU A 31 15.43 -12.06 -26.91
C LEU A 31 15.04 -11.19 -25.71
N ILE A 32 14.57 -9.98 -25.97
CA ILE A 32 13.90 -9.16 -24.98
C ILE A 32 12.68 -10.00 -24.62
N LYS A 33 12.80 -10.80 -23.57
CA LYS A 33 11.64 -11.32 -22.86
C LYS A 33 10.80 -10.06 -22.62
N PRO A 34 9.55 -9.99 -23.13
CA PRO A 34 8.67 -8.93 -22.71
C PRO A 34 8.73 -8.94 -21.18
N PRO A 35 8.94 -7.79 -20.50
CA PRO A 35 8.88 -7.77 -19.05
C PRO A 35 7.57 -8.47 -18.71
N ALA A 36 7.65 -9.54 -17.91
CA ALA A 36 6.46 -10.22 -17.45
C ALA A 36 5.59 -9.12 -16.85
N SER A 37 4.51 -8.75 -17.56
CA SER A 37 3.65 -7.65 -17.17
C SER A 37 3.30 -7.92 -15.72
N ALA A 38 3.87 -7.14 -14.79
CA ALA A 38 3.86 -7.50 -13.38
C ALA A 38 2.40 -7.65 -12.99
N LYS A 39 1.99 -8.90 -12.75
CA LYS A 39 0.58 -9.22 -12.59
C LYS A 39 0.08 -8.44 -11.39
N VAL A 40 -0.90 -7.57 -11.59
CA VAL A 40 -1.46 -6.73 -10.52
C VAL A 40 -1.86 -7.65 -9.36
N PRO A 41 -1.41 -7.40 -8.12
CA PRO A 41 -1.78 -8.21 -6.97
C PRO A 41 -3.31 -8.30 -6.85
N PRO A 42 -3.88 -9.48 -6.54
CA PRO A 42 -5.33 -9.64 -6.45
C PRO A 42 -5.98 -8.69 -5.44
N GLU A 43 -5.27 -8.32 -4.38
CA GLU A 43 -5.65 -7.33 -3.38
C GLU A 43 -5.82 -5.94 -4.01
N VAL A 44 -4.89 -5.52 -4.87
CA VAL A 44 -4.94 -4.22 -5.56
C VAL A 44 -6.13 -4.17 -6.52
N ALA A 45 -6.36 -5.25 -7.28
CA ALA A 45 -7.51 -5.33 -8.18
C ALA A 45 -8.84 -5.28 -7.41
N PHE A 46 -8.93 -5.99 -6.28
CA PHE A 46 -10.09 -5.94 -5.40
C PHE A 46 -10.32 -4.55 -4.83
N MET A 47 -9.27 -3.92 -4.29
CA MET A 47 -9.36 -2.59 -3.68
C MET A 47 -9.87 -1.55 -4.69
N ARG A 48 -9.40 -1.59 -5.95
CA ARG A 48 -9.91 -0.70 -7.02
C ARG A 48 -11.42 -0.85 -7.23
N GLY A 49 -11.89 -2.08 -7.46
CA GLY A 49 -13.33 -2.34 -7.65
C GLY A 49 -14.15 -2.01 -6.41
N PHE A 50 -13.60 -2.20 -5.21
CA PHE A 50 -14.27 -1.84 -3.97
C PHE A 50 -14.40 -0.32 -3.80
N ILE A 51 -13.37 0.46 -4.15
CA ILE A 51 -13.44 1.93 -4.14
C ILE A 51 -14.54 2.41 -5.08
N GLU A 52 -14.60 1.91 -6.31
CA GLU A 52 -15.61 2.28 -7.30
C GLU A 52 -17.04 1.99 -6.82
N GLN A 53 -17.24 0.91 -6.06
CA GLN A 53 -18.54 0.58 -5.48
C GLN A 53 -18.94 1.55 -4.35
N ILE A 54 -17.97 1.94 -3.50
CA ILE A 54 -18.23 2.78 -2.33
C ILE A 54 -18.34 4.26 -2.69
N ASN A 55 -17.45 4.74 -3.56
CA ASN A 55 -17.37 6.13 -4.00
C ASN A 55 -17.28 6.18 -5.53
N PRO A 56 -18.41 5.96 -6.23
CA PRO A 56 -18.42 5.90 -7.70
C PRO A 56 -18.06 7.25 -8.34
N ALA A 57 -18.29 8.37 -7.64
CA ALA A 57 -17.90 9.69 -8.11
C ALA A 57 -16.38 9.84 -8.21
N LEU A 58 -15.62 9.25 -7.27
CA LEU A 58 -14.16 9.35 -7.25
C LEU A 58 -13.51 8.76 -8.52
N ALA A 59 -14.11 7.73 -9.11
CA ALA A 59 -13.61 7.16 -10.37
C ALA A 59 -13.71 8.13 -11.56
N ILE A 60 -14.60 9.12 -11.49
CA ILE A 60 -14.79 10.15 -12.51
C ILE A 60 -13.98 11.40 -12.16
N GLU A 61 -14.03 11.81 -10.89
CA GLU A 61 -13.44 13.06 -10.42
C GLU A 61 -11.92 12.96 -10.21
N ASP A 62 -11.41 11.79 -9.84
CA ASP A 62 -10.00 11.55 -9.53
C ASP A 62 -9.60 10.08 -9.81
N ALA A 63 -9.62 9.71 -11.09
CA ALA A 63 -9.23 8.38 -11.54
C ALA A 63 -7.79 8.00 -11.13
N ASP A 64 -6.90 9.00 -11.04
CA ASP A 64 -5.52 8.84 -10.60
C ASP A 64 -5.44 8.34 -9.15
N CYS A 65 -6.24 8.91 -8.25
CA CYS A 65 -6.35 8.44 -6.87
C CYS A 65 -6.86 6.99 -6.81
N VAL A 66 -7.93 6.65 -7.54
CA VAL A 66 -8.48 5.29 -7.59
C VAL A 66 -7.44 4.29 -8.12
N GLU A 67 -6.61 4.69 -9.08
CA GLU A 67 -5.58 3.82 -9.63
C GLU A 67 -4.41 3.61 -8.65
N LYS A 68 -3.91 4.70 -8.06
CA LYS A 68 -2.65 4.73 -7.31
C LYS A 68 -2.80 4.36 -5.84
N LEU A 69 -3.87 4.79 -5.16
CA LEU A 69 -4.05 4.58 -3.72
C LEU A 69 -4.06 3.08 -3.32
N PRO A 70 -4.77 2.18 -4.03
CA PRO A 70 -4.71 0.74 -3.75
C PRO A 70 -3.31 0.13 -3.80
N ARG A 71 -2.50 0.58 -4.76
CA ARG A 71 -1.11 0.11 -4.91
C ARG A 71 -0.25 0.60 -3.76
N ALA A 72 -0.33 1.91 -3.46
CA ALA A 72 0.37 2.50 -2.33
C ALA A 72 0.05 1.79 -1.01
N ILE A 73 -1.24 1.51 -0.75
CA ILE A 73 -1.70 0.74 0.41
C ILE A 73 -1.07 -0.64 0.47
N HIS A 74 -1.08 -1.39 -0.64
CA HIS A 74 -0.51 -2.74 -0.68
C HIS A 74 1.01 -2.73 -0.44
N GLU A 75 1.72 -1.80 -1.07
CA GLU A 75 3.17 -1.68 -0.97
C GLU A 75 3.59 -1.27 0.44
N ALA A 76 3.00 -0.21 1.00
CA ALA A 76 3.28 0.24 2.35
C ALA A 76 2.88 -0.80 3.42
N ALA A 77 1.75 -1.49 3.23
CA ALA A 77 1.36 -2.59 4.11
C ALA A 77 2.43 -3.69 4.17
N THR A 78 3.01 -4.02 3.01
CA THR A 78 4.09 -5.00 2.90
C THR A 78 5.37 -4.49 3.55
N GLU A 79 5.77 -3.26 3.25
CA GLU A 79 6.98 -2.62 3.78
C GLU A 79 6.95 -2.51 5.32
N HIS A 80 5.81 -2.11 5.88
CA HIS A 80 5.65 -1.85 7.31
C HIS A 80 5.08 -3.04 8.11
N ALA A 81 4.94 -4.22 7.48
CA ALA A 81 4.34 -5.43 8.08
C ALA A 81 2.97 -5.14 8.75
N LEU A 82 2.12 -4.40 8.02
CA LEU A 82 0.75 -4.09 8.40
C LEU A 82 -0.24 -4.93 7.57
N PRO A 83 -1.39 -5.33 8.12
CA PRO A 83 -2.49 -5.81 7.27
C PRO A 83 -2.96 -4.67 6.37
N TRP A 84 -2.98 -4.88 5.04
CA TRP A 84 -3.45 -3.86 4.10
C TRP A 84 -4.89 -3.42 4.39
N GLN A 85 -5.71 -4.32 4.94
CA GLN A 85 -7.09 -4.04 5.36
C GLN A 85 -7.14 -2.93 6.41
N THR A 86 -6.14 -2.83 7.29
CA THR A 86 -6.09 -1.78 8.32
C THR A 86 -5.97 -0.40 7.66
N LEU A 87 -5.00 -0.23 6.76
CA LEU A 87 -4.82 1.02 6.02
C LEU A 87 -6.05 1.33 5.15
N PHE A 88 -6.55 0.33 4.41
CA PHE A 88 -7.69 0.51 3.52
C PHE A 88 -8.96 0.93 4.26
N VAL A 89 -9.25 0.33 5.43
CA VAL A 89 -10.39 0.73 6.26
C VAL A 89 -10.23 2.14 6.83
N ILE A 90 -9.01 2.57 7.16
CA ILE A 90 -8.78 3.95 7.62
C ILE A 90 -9.04 4.92 6.48
N ALA A 91 -8.51 4.67 5.28
CA ALA A 91 -8.77 5.52 4.11
C ALA A 91 -10.28 5.63 3.83
N TRP A 92 -11.00 4.51 3.93
CA TRP A 92 -12.45 4.50 3.83
C TRP A 92 -13.11 5.30 4.97
N GLN A 93 -12.70 5.11 6.21
CA GLN A 93 -13.33 5.76 7.37
C GLN A 93 -13.15 7.28 7.36
N GLU A 94 -11.99 7.74 6.95
CA GLU A 94 -11.57 9.13 7.12
C GLU A 94 -11.98 10.03 5.94
N SER A 95 -12.05 9.49 4.72
CA SER A 95 -12.28 10.30 3.51
C SER A 95 -13.14 9.64 2.44
N ASP A 96 -13.64 8.43 2.67
CA ASP A 96 -14.20 7.59 1.59
C ASP A 96 -13.24 7.52 0.38
N PHE A 97 -11.95 7.35 0.69
CA PHE A 97 -10.82 7.21 -0.24
C PHE A 97 -10.39 8.46 -1.01
N ASP A 98 -10.98 9.63 -0.76
CA ASP A 98 -10.63 10.86 -1.45
C ASP A 98 -9.19 11.34 -1.12
N CYS A 99 -8.29 11.27 -2.11
CA CYS A 99 -6.90 11.68 -1.97
C CYS A 99 -6.74 13.20 -1.73
N HIS A 100 -7.72 14.00 -2.15
CA HIS A 100 -7.73 15.45 -2.00
C HIS A 100 -8.51 15.93 -0.78
N ALA A 101 -9.05 15.01 0.03
CA ALA A 101 -9.88 15.32 1.17
C ALA A 101 -9.19 16.27 2.15
N LYS A 102 -9.91 17.31 2.57
CA LYS A 102 -9.42 18.29 3.54
C LYS A 102 -10.51 18.62 4.55
N ASN A 103 -10.30 18.26 5.81
CA ASN A 103 -11.25 18.59 6.86
C ASN A 103 -11.21 20.10 7.18
N ARG A 104 -12.25 20.82 6.76
CA ARG A 104 -12.42 22.25 7.06
C ARG A 104 -12.81 22.51 8.52
N ARG A 105 -13.45 21.55 9.21
CA ARG A 105 -13.87 21.68 10.62
C ARG A 105 -12.68 21.73 11.55
N ASP A 106 -11.62 21.00 11.22
CA ASP A 106 -10.35 21.05 11.96
C ASP A 106 -9.48 22.24 11.54
N ARG A 107 -10.06 23.26 10.89
CA ARG A 107 -9.36 24.42 10.29
C ARG A 107 -8.25 24.01 9.30
N GLY A 108 -8.47 22.93 8.55
CA GLY A 108 -7.41 22.30 7.75
C GLY A 108 -6.42 21.56 8.65
N GLY A 109 -6.88 20.91 9.71
CA GLY A 109 -6.02 20.17 10.62
C GLY A 109 -5.69 18.76 10.14
N ALA A 110 -6.41 18.26 9.13
CA ALA A 110 -6.35 16.90 8.62
C ALA A 110 -6.39 16.85 7.08
N TYR A 111 -5.58 15.96 6.49
CA TYR A 111 -5.27 16.00 5.05
C TYR A 111 -5.25 14.61 4.38
N GLY A 112 -5.75 14.57 3.14
CA GLY A 112 -5.65 13.43 2.24
C GLY A 112 -6.53 12.24 2.63
N PRO A 113 -6.27 11.07 2.04
CA PRO A 113 -7.18 9.94 2.14
C PRO A 113 -7.26 9.37 3.57
N PHE A 114 -6.23 9.59 4.38
CA PHE A 114 -6.15 9.13 5.76
C PHE A 114 -6.39 10.26 6.79
N GLN A 115 -6.81 11.46 6.35
CA GLN A 115 -7.02 12.64 7.20
C GLN A 115 -5.87 12.86 8.19
N ILE A 116 -4.65 12.90 7.66
CA ILE A 116 -3.40 12.98 8.42
C ILE A 116 -3.32 14.29 9.20
N ARG A 117 -3.12 14.22 10.51
CA ARG A 117 -3.20 15.37 11.43
C ARG A 117 -1.84 15.92 11.84
N ARG A 118 -1.80 17.22 12.14
CA ARG A 118 -0.62 17.91 12.71
C ARG A 118 -0.10 17.33 14.01
N LEU A 119 -0.97 16.72 14.83
CA LEU A 119 -0.53 16.11 16.08
C LEU A 119 0.48 14.97 15.86
N TRP A 120 0.55 14.41 14.65
CA TRP A 120 1.51 13.37 14.27
C TRP A 120 2.81 13.91 13.68
N GLU A 121 2.96 15.23 13.53
CA GLU A 121 4.15 15.86 12.93
C GLU A 121 5.49 15.32 13.49
N PRO A 122 5.64 15.04 14.81
CA PRO A 122 6.88 14.43 15.33
C PRO A 122 7.21 13.04 14.76
N VAL A 123 6.22 12.31 14.23
CA VAL A 123 6.35 10.95 13.68
C VAL A 123 6.52 10.97 12.15
N ILE A 124 5.86 11.91 11.47
CA ILE A 124 5.69 11.88 10.01
C ILE A 124 6.19 13.12 9.26
N GLY A 125 6.68 14.13 9.98
CA GLY A 125 6.99 15.45 9.42
C GLY A 125 5.73 16.27 9.10
N ASP A 126 5.89 17.35 8.34
CA ASP A 126 4.77 18.26 8.03
C ASP A 126 3.67 17.54 7.21
N PRO A 127 2.45 17.37 7.74
CA PRO A 127 1.38 16.65 7.05
C PRO A 127 0.82 17.40 5.84
N ARG A 128 1.16 18.68 5.64
CA ARG A 128 0.65 19.51 4.55
C ARG A 128 1.36 19.27 3.23
N GLU A 129 2.62 18.87 3.29
CA GLU A 129 3.45 18.73 2.10
C GLU A 129 2.95 17.53 1.27
N ASN A 130 2.60 17.78 0.01
CA ASN A 130 2.16 16.77 -0.96
C ASN A 130 1.12 15.79 -0.40
N TYR A 131 0.17 16.28 0.40
CA TYR A 131 -0.79 15.42 1.10
C TYR A 131 -1.72 14.63 0.17
N PHE A 132 -1.85 15.07 -1.07
CA PHE A 132 -2.64 14.43 -2.13
C PHE A 132 -1.89 13.29 -2.82
N ASP A 133 -0.57 13.15 -2.59
CA ASP A 133 0.19 12.01 -3.10
C ASP A 133 -0.19 10.74 -2.34
N PRO A 134 -0.82 9.74 -3.01
CA PRO A 134 -1.25 8.52 -2.34
C PRO A 134 -0.11 7.75 -1.69
N GLN A 135 1.10 7.76 -2.29
CA GLN A 135 2.24 7.03 -1.76
C GLN A 135 2.71 7.63 -0.44
N LEU A 136 2.94 8.95 -0.44
CA LEU A 136 3.38 9.67 0.74
C LEU A 136 2.32 9.64 1.85
N ALA A 137 1.04 9.81 1.51
CA ALA A 137 -0.04 9.74 2.48
C ALA A 137 -0.12 8.34 3.14
N THR A 138 0.02 7.28 2.35
CA THR A 138 -0.01 5.91 2.88
C THR A 138 1.20 5.61 3.76
N ASP A 139 2.41 6.02 3.35
CA ASP A 139 3.62 5.85 4.17
C ASP A 139 3.49 6.53 5.53
N ARG A 140 3.01 7.79 5.55
CA ARG A 140 2.76 8.53 6.79
C ARG A 140 1.72 7.85 7.68
N ALA A 141 0.59 7.41 7.12
CA ALA A 141 -0.40 6.66 7.88
C ALA A 141 0.18 5.37 8.46
N SER A 142 1.03 4.68 7.69
CA SER A 142 1.71 3.45 8.12
C SER A 142 2.66 3.71 9.29
N LYS A 143 3.47 4.78 9.22
CA LYS A 143 4.34 5.22 10.32
C LYS A 143 3.57 5.52 11.60
N VAL A 144 2.43 6.20 11.50
CA VAL A 144 1.55 6.46 12.66
C VAL A 144 1.04 5.15 13.29
N LEU A 145 0.62 4.18 12.47
CA LEU A 145 0.17 2.88 12.98
C LEU A 145 1.30 2.07 13.62
N VAL A 146 2.50 2.07 13.01
CA VAL A 146 3.69 1.43 13.58
C VAL A 146 4.07 2.06 14.90
N TYR A 147 4.05 3.38 14.98
CA TYR A 147 4.27 4.12 16.22
C TYR A 147 3.26 3.70 17.29
N TYR A 148 1.96 3.68 17.00
CA TYR A 148 0.94 3.29 17.98
C TYR A 148 1.09 1.84 18.49
N ARG A 149 1.55 0.91 17.67
CA ARG A 149 1.83 -0.48 18.11
C ARG A 149 2.85 -0.57 19.25
N GLN A 150 3.68 0.45 19.42
CA GLN A 150 4.77 0.48 20.41
C GLN A 150 4.38 1.26 21.68
N THR A 151 3.13 1.73 21.78
CA THR A 151 2.69 2.58 22.88
C THR A 151 2.02 1.76 23.99
N GLY A 152 2.16 2.21 25.25
CA GLY A 152 1.47 1.57 26.38
C GLY A 152 -0.07 1.63 26.26
N LYS A 153 -0.60 2.58 25.47
CA LYS A 153 -2.03 2.67 25.18
C LYS A 153 -2.51 1.50 24.33
N PHE A 154 -1.72 1.06 23.35
CA PHE A 154 -2.04 -0.11 22.55
C PHE A 154 -2.11 -1.38 23.40
N ASP A 155 -1.15 -1.58 24.31
CA ASP A 155 -1.15 -2.70 25.25
C ASP A 155 -2.34 -2.68 26.22
N GLU A 156 -2.77 -1.48 26.64
CA GLU A 156 -4.01 -1.30 27.42
C GLU A 156 -5.22 -1.80 26.64
N LEU A 157 -5.38 -1.39 25.38
CA LEU A 157 -6.53 -1.79 24.56
C LEU A 157 -6.54 -3.28 24.23
N LEU A 158 -5.38 -3.89 24.02
CA LEU A 158 -5.25 -5.34 23.87
C LEU A 158 -5.73 -6.08 25.13
N ARG A 159 -5.30 -5.66 26.33
CA ARG A 159 -5.75 -6.25 27.60
C ARG A 159 -7.25 -6.10 27.81
N ARG A 160 -7.82 -5.00 27.32
CA ARG A 160 -9.28 -4.74 27.33
C ARG A 160 -10.03 -5.46 26.21
N ARG A 161 -9.36 -6.30 25.41
CA ARG A 161 -9.94 -7.13 24.35
C ARG A 161 -10.60 -6.34 23.22
N PHE A 162 -10.04 -5.18 22.87
CA PHE A 162 -10.45 -4.50 21.65
C PHE A 162 -10.05 -5.36 20.43
N ILE A 163 -10.99 -5.56 19.51
CA ILE A 163 -10.77 -6.38 18.31
C ILE A 163 -9.81 -5.68 17.33
N ASN A 164 -9.91 -4.35 17.21
CA ASN A 164 -9.08 -3.54 16.31
C ASN A 164 -8.48 -2.32 17.02
N PRO A 165 -7.54 -2.51 17.95
CA PRO A 165 -7.01 -1.44 18.79
C PRO A 165 -6.32 -0.33 17.99
N LEU A 166 -5.61 -0.65 16.89
CA LEU A 166 -4.98 0.37 16.04
C LEU A 166 -5.98 1.25 15.31
N LEU A 167 -7.08 0.66 14.82
CA LEU A 167 -8.15 1.43 14.17
C LEU A 167 -8.74 2.44 15.16
N CYS A 168 -8.97 2.01 16.40
CA CYS A 168 -9.43 2.89 17.48
C CYS A 168 -8.46 4.02 17.81
N LEU A 169 -7.16 3.72 17.94
CA LEU A 169 -6.15 4.72 18.27
C LEU A 169 -5.94 5.76 17.18
N TYR A 170 -6.17 5.39 15.92
CA TYR A 170 -5.98 6.30 14.79
C TYR A 170 -6.81 7.59 14.91
N ASN A 171 -7.98 7.57 15.56
CA ASN A 171 -8.82 8.77 15.68
C ASN A 171 -8.40 9.72 16.80
N THR A 172 -8.00 9.18 17.96
CA THR A 172 -7.85 9.94 19.21
C THR A 172 -6.40 10.07 19.67
N GLY A 173 -5.51 9.23 19.15
CA GLY A 173 -4.14 9.08 19.64
C GLY A 173 -4.05 8.49 21.05
N GLU A 174 -2.90 8.69 21.69
CA GLU A 174 -2.57 8.04 22.97
C GLU A 174 -3.16 8.74 24.21
N SER A 175 -3.25 10.06 24.17
CA SER A 175 -3.50 10.88 25.36
C SER A 175 -4.99 11.00 25.71
N GLN A 176 -5.88 10.53 24.85
CA GLN A 176 -7.31 10.67 25.00
C GLN A 176 -7.98 9.32 25.22
N ASP A 177 -9.15 9.36 25.86
CA ASP A 177 -10.05 8.23 25.89
C ASP A 177 -10.50 7.88 24.48
N VAL A 178 -10.60 6.58 24.23
CA VAL A 178 -10.99 6.06 22.92
C VAL A 178 -12.45 6.44 22.63
N ASN A 179 -12.68 6.99 21.44
CA ASN A 179 -14.03 7.26 20.95
C ASN A 179 -14.73 5.95 20.55
N MET A 180 -15.58 5.43 21.44
CA MET A 180 -16.26 4.16 21.21
C MET A 180 -17.18 4.16 19.99
N ARG A 181 -17.80 5.30 19.65
CA ARG A 181 -18.64 5.40 18.43
C ARG A 181 -17.78 5.26 17.18
N TYR A 182 -16.62 5.91 17.16
CA TYR A 182 -15.67 5.77 16.07
C TYR A 182 -15.16 4.32 15.97
N CYS A 183 -14.76 3.70 17.09
CA CYS A 183 -14.33 2.29 17.12
C CYS A 183 -15.36 1.31 16.57
N GLN A 184 -16.63 1.51 16.92
CA GLN A 184 -17.73 0.70 16.39
C GLN A 184 -17.86 0.90 14.89
N SER A 185 -17.94 2.16 14.43
CA SER A 185 -18.08 2.51 13.01
C SER A 185 -16.94 1.94 12.14
N ILE A 186 -15.69 2.15 12.54
CA ILE A 186 -14.54 1.63 11.80
C ILE A 186 -14.45 0.09 11.89
N GLY A 187 -14.86 -0.48 13.02
CA GLY A 187 -14.96 -1.93 13.19
C GLY A 187 -16.01 -2.57 12.28
N ASP A 188 -17.11 -1.87 12.00
CA ASP A 188 -18.16 -2.32 11.07
C ASP A 188 -17.64 -2.31 9.64
N LYS A 189 -16.97 -1.22 9.21
CA LYS A 189 -16.28 -1.15 7.92
C LYS A 189 -15.26 -2.29 7.75
N ALA A 190 -14.48 -2.59 8.78
CA ALA A 190 -13.53 -3.71 8.75
C ALA A 190 -14.20 -5.09 8.56
N ARG A 191 -15.37 -5.32 9.18
CA ARG A 191 -16.13 -6.56 9.00
C ARG A 191 -16.73 -6.66 7.59
N THR A 192 -17.24 -5.55 7.06
CA THR A 192 -17.74 -5.47 5.69
C THR A 192 -16.64 -5.77 4.68
N LEU A 193 -15.47 -5.13 4.83
CA LEU A 193 -14.32 -5.37 3.96
C LEU A 193 -13.87 -6.84 4.01
N LYS A 194 -13.79 -7.43 5.21
CA LYS A 194 -13.40 -8.83 5.39
C LYS A 194 -14.36 -9.77 4.64
N ARG A 195 -15.67 -9.52 4.71
CA ARG A 195 -16.68 -10.32 4.00
C ARG A 195 -16.53 -10.18 2.49
N ALA A 196 -16.46 -8.95 1.98
CA ALA A 196 -16.32 -8.67 0.56
C ALA A 196 -15.04 -9.30 -0.02
N TRP A 197 -13.94 -9.25 0.73
CA TRP A 197 -12.70 -9.91 0.33
C TRP A 197 -12.84 -11.44 0.26
N SER A 198 -13.48 -12.06 1.27
CA SER A 198 -13.73 -13.51 1.25
C SER A 198 -14.59 -13.94 0.06
N GLU A 199 -15.61 -13.16 -0.28
CA GLU A 199 -16.48 -13.38 -1.45
C GLU A 199 -15.69 -13.25 -2.76
N TYR A 200 -14.87 -12.19 -2.89
CA TYR A 200 -14.02 -11.98 -4.06
C TYR A 200 -13.02 -13.13 -4.27
N VAL A 201 -12.35 -13.58 -3.21
CA VAL A 201 -11.42 -14.71 -3.27
C VAL A 201 -12.16 -16.00 -3.65
N GLY A 202 -13.32 -16.26 -3.04
CA GLY A 202 -14.15 -17.43 -3.36
C GLY A 202 -14.57 -17.48 -4.83
N ALA A 203 -15.10 -16.37 -5.36
CA ALA A 203 -15.50 -16.26 -6.76
C ALA A 203 -14.31 -16.46 -7.71
N ARG A 204 -13.14 -15.94 -7.35
CA ARG A 204 -11.92 -16.08 -8.16
C ARG A 204 -11.40 -17.52 -8.17
N LEU A 205 -11.50 -18.25 -7.06
CA LEU A 205 -11.11 -19.66 -7.00
C LEU A 205 -12.00 -20.51 -7.93
N VAL A 206 -13.32 -20.31 -7.89
CA VAL A 206 -14.27 -20.99 -8.79
C VAL A 206 -13.93 -20.72 -10.26
N ALA A 207 -13.64 -19.46 -10.62
CA ALA A 207 -13.29 -19.11 -11.99
C ALA A 207 -11.99 -19.79 -12.50
N VAL A 208 -11.02 -20.01 -11.60
CA VAL A 208 -9.78 -20.73 -11.92
C VAL A 208 -10.05 -22.22 -12.14
N GLU A 209 -10.87 -22.84 -11.29
CA GLU A 209 -11.27 -24.25 -11.43
C GLU A 209 -12.02 -24.49 -12.74
N ASP A 210 -13.00 -23.64 -13.06
CA ASP A 210 -13.74 -23.70 -14.32
C ASP A 210 -12.84 -23.55 -15.55
N SER A 211 -11.86 -22.64 -15.48
CA SER A 211 -10.91 -22.43 -16.57
C SER A 211 -9.99 -23.63 -16.76
N ALA A 212 -9.53 -24.24 -15.67
CA ALA A 212 -8.70 -25.44 -15.71
C ALA A 212 -9.47 -26.63 -16.28
N GLU A 213 -10.75 -26.79 -15.92
CA GLU A 213 -11.59 -27.86 -16.45
C GLU A 213 -11.89 -27.67 -17.94
N ARG A 214 -12.19 -26.44 -18.39
CA ARG A 214 -12.32 -26.15 -19.83
C ARG A 214 -11.04 -26.46 -20.60
N ALA A 215 -9.87 -26.14 -20.05
CA ALA A 215 -8.59 -26.46 -20.67
C ALA A 215 -8.38 -27.98 -20.79
N ARG A 216 -8.71 -28.75 -19.75
CA ARG A 216 -8.65 -30.22 -19.76
C ARG A 216 -9.59 -30.84 -20.80
N LEU A 217 -10.84 -30.37 -20.87
CA LEU A 217 -11.82 -30.83 -21.85
C LEU A 217 -11.37 -30.51 -23.28
N THR A 218 -10.79 -29.33 -23.51
CA THR A 218 -10.23 -28.95 -24.80
C THR A 218 -9.05 -29.84 -25.18
N ALA A 219 -8.11 -30.08 -24.26
CA ALA A 219 -6.97 -30.96 -24.49
C ALA A 219 -7.41 -32.41 -24.80
N ARG A 220 -8.44 -32.94 -24.12
CA ARG A 220 -9.00 -34.27 -24.41
C ARG A 220 -9.62 -34.35 -25.81
N ARG A 221 -10.36 -33.32 -26.24
CA ARG A 221 -10.91 -33.24 -27.60
C ARG A 221 -9.83 -33.22 -28.67
N LEU A 222 -8.73 -32.50 -28.43
CA LEU A 222 -7.60 -32.42 -29.37
C LEU A 222 -6.74 -33.69 -29.40
N ALA A 223 -6.81 -34.53 -28.36
CA ALA A 223 -6.05 -35.77 -28.25
C ALA A 223 -6.79 -37.02 -28.76
N THR A 224 -8.02 -36.89 -29.23
CA THR A 224 -8.80 -38.00 -29.81
C THR A 224 -8.69 -37.91 -31.34
N PRO A 225 -8.07 -38.89 -32.03
CA PRO A 225 -7.84 -38.87 -33.48
C PRO A 225 -9.12 -39.00 -34.31
#